data_AF-A0A843KN70-F1
#
_entry.id   AF-A0A843KN70-F1
#
_cell.length_a   1.000
_cell.length_b   1.000
_cell.length_c   1.000
_cell.angle_alpha   90.00
_cell.angle_beta   90.00
_cell.angle_gamma   90.00
#
_symmetry.space_group_name_H-M   'P 1'
#
loop_
_entity.id
_entity.type
_entity.pdbx_description
1 polymer ?
#
loop_
_entity_poly.entity_id
_entity_poly.type
_entity_poly.pdbx_seq_one_letter_code
_entity_poly.pdbx_strand_id
1 'polypeptide(L)'
;MQEYSLLIGGKAGEGINTAGLSIAGLFSRLGYRVYMYFDYPSLIRGGHNFAIIRAADRPIGAHRTRVDVLLALDRKTIETHKERIDGKTTVIYDSSQVREETGYGLPLDDIIAEEKAPPITRNSAMLGALARVAGIDREMLEDVLRAAVPEKHLDSNLRVAARGYSAVENVFSVKPLDAPALPVLTGNEAAGLGLVYGGLDTYVAYPMTPSSGVLHFLAGRAEDLGIRVIHPENEISVILMALGLAYAGKRAAVGTSGGGFCLMTEGLSFAGMSEMPVTIVLSQRPGPSTGVPTYTAQSDLHFALNAGQGEFPRLVVAPGDPHEACAWSAAALMLSWRYQVPAIILMDKTLAEGACSFDLDASTPPRDHEPLLEDGEGEYRRYRRTEDGVSPLAFPGMEGVTVKANSYAHDERGFTTEKAEEIRALQEKLLRKAGSLKAELGGYQTVKTYGAPDAEKTIICWGSQKWVCIEAAAGVDARVVQPVVLAPFPVEAWSKAMAGAGEVVCVENNATGQAARLLREHGFDPGRPILKYDGRPFAVDELTARLEEVFV
;
A
#
# COMPACT_ATOMS: atom_id res chain seq x y z
N MET A 1 0.09 -5.26 -28.31
CA MET A 1 0.08 -4.61 -26.99
C MET A 1 1.24 -3.64 -26.94
N GLN A 2 0.99 -2.39 -26.56
CA GLN A 2 2.03 -1.38 -26.38
C GLN A 2 2.39 -1.32 -24.89
N GLU A 3 3.65 -1.64 -24.59
CA GLU A 3 4.19 -1.60 -23.23
C GLU A 3 5.61 -1.06 -23.27
N TYR A 4 5.96 -0.25 -22.27
CA TYR A 4 7.29 0.31 -22.08
C TYR A 4 7.72 0.11 -20.63
N SER A 5 9.00 -0.22 -20.43
CA SER A 5 9.67 -0.39 -19.15
C SER A 5 10.89 0.50 -19.10
N LEU A 6 10.94 1.43 -18.15
CA LEU A 6 11.99 2.42 -18.02
C LEU A 6 12.64 2.30 -16.64
N LEU A 7 13.95 2.53 -16.56
CA LEU A 7 14.66 2.64 -15.29
C LEU A 7 15.40 3.97 -15.24
N ILE A 8 15.27 4.68 -14.12
CA ILE A 8 16.14 5.79 -13.78
C ILE A 8 16.90 5.48 -12.50
N GLY A 9 18.21 5.69 -12.50
CA GLY A 9 19.06 5.44 -11.34
C GLY A 9 20.12 6.51 -11.13
N GLY A 10 20.57 6.62 -9.88
CA GLY A 10 21.61 7.54 -9.47
C GLY A 10 21.81 7.54 -7.96
N LYS A 11 22.51 8.56 -7.47
CA LYS A 11 22.88 8.63 -6.04
C LYS A 11 21.70 9.08 -5.20
N ALA A 12 21.65 8.56 -3.97
CA ALA A 12 20.72 9.06 -2.95
C ALA A 12 20.88 10.59 -2.78
N GLY A 13 19.77 11.31 -2.91
CA GLY A 13 19.72 12.77 -2.85
C GLY A 13 19.64 13.47 -4.22
N GLU A 14 19.80 12.74 -5.34
CA GLU A 14 19.70 13.33 -6.68
C GLU A 14 18.26 13.46 -7.19
N GLY A 15 17.24 13.04 -6.43
CA GLY A 15 15.82 13.23 -6.80
C GLY A 15 15.21 12.12 -7.66
N ILE A 16 15.78 10.92 -7.63
CA ILE A 16 15.35 9.75 -8.43
C ILE A 16 13.84 9.44 -8.30
N ASN A 17 13.29 9.50 -7.08
CA ASN A 17 11.86 9.24 -6.86
C ASN A 17 10.98 10.25 -7.60
N THR A 18 11.27 11.55 -7.46
CA THR A 18 10.54 12.63 -8.14
C THR A 18 10.66 12.53 -9.66
N ALA A 19 11.83 12.16 -10.16
CA ALA A 19 12.04 11.94 -11.58
C ALA A 19 11.21 10.73 -12.09
N GLY A 20 11.19 9.62 -11.35
CA GLY A 20 10.35 8.47 -11.66
C GLY A 20 8.85 8.80 -11.70
N LEU A 21 8.35 9.56 -10.71
CA LEU A 21 6.97 10.04 -10.70
C LEU A 21 6.67 10.98 -11.87
N SER A 22 7.64 11.78 -12.31
CA SER A 22 7.51 12.63 -13.50
C SER A 22 7.42 11.78 -14.78
N ILE A 23 8.22 10.72 -14.90
CA ILE A 23 8.11 9.76 -16.01
C ILE A 23 6.73 9.11 -16.00
N ALA A 24 6.25 8.64 -14.85
CA ALA A 24 4.91 8.07 -14.71
C ALA A 24 3.82 9.10 -15.11
N GLY A 25 3.97 10.37 -14.71
CA GLY A 25 3.07 11.46 -15.07
C GLY A 25 3.08 11.82 -16.57
N LEU A 26 4.20 11.61 -17.26
CA LEU A 26 4.33 11.77 -18.71
C LEU A 26 3.54 10.69 -19.45
N PHE A 27 3.75 9.42 -19.09
CA PHE A 27 3.00 8.31 -19.70
C PHE A 27 1.51 8.34 -19.36
N SER A 28 1.13 8.78 -18.16
CA SER A 28 -0.27 8.97 -17.81
C SER A 28 -0.95 10.02 -18.71
N ARG A 29 -0.30 11.15 -18.99
CA ARG A 29 -0.82 12.17 -19.93
C ARG A 29 -0.97 11.67 -21.37
N LEU A 30 -0.20 10.64 -21.74
CA LEU A 30 -0.33 9.94 -23.01
C LEU A 30 -1.44 8.86 -22.99
N GLY A 31 -2.20 8.73 -21.91
CA GLY A 31 -3.31 7.77 -21.77
C GLY A 31 -2.89 6.38 -21.29
N TYR A 32 -1.62 6.14 -20.99
CA TYR A 32 -1.15 4.83 -20.51
C TYR A 32 -1.53 4.59 -19.04
N ARG A 33 -1.62 3.31 -18.67
CA ARG A 33 -1.68 2.86 -17.28
C ARG A 33 -0.27 2.60 -16.80
N VAL A 34 0.09 3.22 -15.68
CA VAL A 34 1.46 3.24 -15.18
C VAL A 34 1.58 2.50 -13.85
N TYR A 35 2.75 1.90 -13.65
CA TYR A 35 3.19 1.38 -12.36
C TYR A 35 4.65 1.76 -12.15
N MET A 36 4.99 2.21 -10.95
CA MET A 36 6.34 2.59 -10.54
C MET A 36 6.74 1.82 -9.29
N TYR A 37 7.85 1.10 -9.40
CA TYR A 37 8.58 0.53 -8.27
C TYR A 37 9.79 1.41 -7.95
N PHE A 38 9.91 1.85 -6.70
CA PHE A 38 11.06 2.63 -6.22
C PHE A 38 11.91 1.82 -5.25
N ASP A 39 13.22 1.77 -5.45
CA ASP A 39 14.19 1.01 -4.63
C ASP A 39 15.25 1.97 -4.09
N TYR A 40 15.48 1.90 -2.78
CA TYR A 40 16.48 2.70 -2.09
C TYR A 40 17.00 1.97 -0.85
N PRO A 41 18.29 2.10 -0.51
CA PRO A 41 18.84 1.63 0.74
C PRO A 41 18.43 2.55 1.89
N SER A 42 18.53 2.04 3.12
CA SER A 42 18.35 2.81 4.35
C SER A 42 19.54 3.78 4.62
N LEU A 43 19.83 4.67 3.68
CA LEU A 43 20.92 5.65 3.72
C LEU A 43 20.42 7.02 3.24
N ILE A 44 20.79 8.08 3.96
CA ILE A 44 20.42 9.46 3.59
C ILE A 44 21.26 9.96 2.40
N ARG A 45 22.54 9.56 2.30
CA ARG A 45 23.47 9.93 1.22
C ARG A 45 24.40 8.77 0.87
N GLY A 46 24.87 8.73 -0.38
CA GLY A 46 25.91 7.79 -0.85
C GLY A 46 25.42 6.39 -1.27
N GLY A 47 24.11 6.14 -1.22
CA GLY A 47 23.47 4.93 -1.73
C GLY A 47 23.13 5.01 -3.23
N HIS A 48 22.76 3.86 -3.82
CA HIS A 48 22.19 3.78 -5.17
C HIS A 48 20.67 3.71 -5.05
N ASN A 49 19.97 4.67 -5.65
CA ASN A 49 18.52 4.68 -5.72
C ASN A 49 18.11 4.46 -7.17
N PHE A 50 17.04 3.70 -7.39
CA PHE A 50 16.47 3.57 -8.72
C PHE A 50 14.95 3.47 -8.69
N ALA A 51 14.33 3.88 -9.79
CA ALA A 51 12.91 3.69 -10.03
C ALA A 51 12.74 2.91 -11.33
N ILE A 52 11.86 1.91 -11.33
CA ILE A 52 11.39 1.20 -12.53
C ILE A 52 9.97 1.65 -12.79
N ILE A 53 9.72 2.18 -13.98
CA ILE A 53 8.42 2.70 -14.41
C ILE A 53 7.98 1.84 -15.58
N ARG A 54 6.82 1.21 -15.46
CA ARG A 54 6.14 0.55 -16.57
C ARG A 54 4.94 1.38 -17.01
N ALA A 55 4.68 1.40 -18.30
CA ALA A 55 3.52 2.03 -18.92
C ALA A 55 2.92 1.06 -19.95
N ALA A 56 1.62 0.82 -19.87
CA ALA A 56 0.93 -0.11 -20.77
C ALA A 56 -0.45 0.41 -21.21
N ASP A 57 -0.92 -0.09 -22.34
CA ASP A 57 -2.28 0.11 -22.87
C ASP A 57 -3.39 -0.61 -22.08
N ARG A 58 -3.03 -1.23 -20.96
CA ARG A 58 -3.91 -2.02 -20.08
C ARG A 58 -3.48 -1.86 -18.62
N PRO A 59 -4.35 -2.18 -17.65
CA PRO A 59 -3.96 -2.20 -16.24
C PRO A 59 -2.75 -3.10 -15.97
N ILE A 60 -1.80 -2.57 -15.21
CA ILE A 60 -0.57 -3.24 -14.77
C ILE A 60 -0.27 -2.83 -13.32
N GLY A 61 0.49 -3.64 -12.58
CA GLY A 61 0.80 -3.32 -11.18
C GLY A 61 2.04 -4.01 -10.62
N ALA A 62 2.88 -4.60 -11.48
CA ALA A 62 4.14 -5.20 -11.09
C ALA A 62 5.29 -4.67 -11.96
N HIS A 63 6.53 -4.94 -11.57
CA HIS A 63 7.71 -4.60 -12.38
C HIS A 63 8.16 -5.82 -13.20
N ARG A 64 8.97 -5.57 -14.24
CA ARG A 64 9.69 -6.60 -15.02
C ARG A 64 11.18 -6.49 -14.79
N THR A 65 11.92 -7.55 -15.09
CA THR A 65 13.39 -7.52 -15.00
C THR A 65 13.99 -6.62 -16.08
N ARG A 66 13.59 -6.82 -17.33
CA ARG A 66 14.11 -6.10 -18.50
C ARG A 66 13.53 -4.68 -18.63
N VAL A 67 14.34 -3.79 -19.19
CA VAL A 67 13.98 -2.39 -19.43
C VAL A 67 14.26 -1.99 -20.87
N ASP A 68 13.34 -1.24 -21.46
CA ASP A 68 13.44 -0.68 -22.81
C ASP A 68 14.29 0.60 -22.82
N VAL A 69 14.25 1.36 -21.72
CA VAL A 69 15.05 2.59 -21.56
C VAL A 69 15.74 2.62 -20.20
N LEU A 70 17.02 2.98 -20.19
CA LEU A 70 17.81 3.21 -18.98
C LEU A 70 18.31 4.66 -18.95
N LEU A 71 17.97 5.39 -17.88
CA LEU A 71 18.48 6.72 -17.55
C LEU A 71 19.50 6.59 -16.41
N ALA A 72 20.78 6.77 -16.72
CA ALA A 72 21.89 6.59 -15.77
C ALA A 72 22.58 7.91 -15.42
N LEU A 73 22.39 8.39 -14.19
CA LEU A 73 23.09 9.57 -13.68
C LEU A 73 24.52 9.27 -13.23
N ASP A 74 24.85 7.99 -13.02
CA ASP A 74 26.20 7.56 -12.66
C ASP A 74 26.54 6.18 -13.23
N ARG A 75 27.84 5.84 -13.19
CA ARG A 75 28.34 4.54 -13.67
C ARG A 75 27.75 3.37 -12.89
N LYS A 76 27.51 3.56 -11.59
CA LYS A 76 26.97 2.54 -10.70
C LYS A 76 25.59 2.07 -11.16
N THR A 77 24.78 2.98 -11.70
CA THR A 77 23.47 2.65 -12.28
C THR A 77 23.60 1.63 -13.41
N ILE A 78 24.50 1.86 -14.36
CA ILE A 78 24.72 0.93 -15.47
C ILE A 78 25.24 -0.41 -14.94
N GLU A 79 26.26 -0.38 -14.08
CA GLU A 79 26.87 -1.60 -13.52
C GLU A 79 25.89 -2.46 -12.72
N THR A 80 25.06 -1.84 -11.90
CA THR A 80 24.07 -2.53 -11.06
C THR A 80 22.94 -3.14 -11.88
N HIS A 81 22.62 -2.55 -13.04
CA HIS A 81 21.47 -2.95 -13.85
C HIS A 81 21.87 -3.63 -15.17
N LYS A 82 23.12 -4.07 -15.34
CA LYS A 82 23.59 -4.75 -16.57
C LYS A 82 22.68 -5.89 -17.02
N GLU A 83 22.19 -6.70 -16.08
CA GLU A 83 21.31 -7.84 -16.36
C GLU A 83 19.92 -7.43 -16.88
N ARG A 84 19.53 -6.16 -16.70
CA ARG A 84 18.25 -5.61 -17.17
C ARG A 84 18.33 -5.04 -18.59
N ILE A 85 19.54 -4.84 -19.11
CA ILE A 85 19.83 -4.21 -20.40
C ILE A 85 20.06 -5.32 -21.44
N ASP A 86 19.55 -5.15 -22.65
CA ASP A 86 19.92 -5.95 -23.82
C ASP A 86 20.26 -5.07 -25.03
N GLY A 87 20.50 -5.67 -26.20
CA GLY A 87 20.86 -4.93 -27.41
C GLY A 87 19.76 -4.02 -27.98
N LYS A 88 18.55 -4.05 -27.44
CA LYS A 88 17.42 -3.18 -27.81
C LYS A 88 17.18 -2.07 -26.80
N THR A 89 17.75 -2.16 -25.59
CA THR A 89 17.61 -1.14 -24.55
C THR A 89 18.28 0.16 -24.99
N THR A 90 17.53 1.26 -24.94
CA THR A 90 18.08 2.61 -25.15
C THR A 90 18.70 3.12 -23.86
N VAL A 91 20.00 3.38 -23.85
CA VAL A 91 20.73 3.92 -22.70
C VAL A 91 20.97 5.41 -22.88
N ILE A 92 20.51 6.22 -21.92
CA ILE A 92 20.79 7.65 -21.80
C ILE A 92 21.60 7.85 -20.53
N TYR A 93 22.75 8.50 -20.61
CA TYR A 93 23.68 8.59 -19.47
C TYR A 93 24.32 9.97 -19.33
N ASP A 94 24.77 10.29 -18.12
CA ASP A 94 25.58 11.49 -17.87
C ASP A 94 27.01 11.29 -18.41
N SER A 95 27.34 11.93 -19.53
CA SER A 95 28.66 11.82 -20.15
C SER A 95 29.77 12.52 -19.37
N SER A 96 29.42 13.36 -18.39
CA SER A 96 30.38 13.97 -17.47
C SER A 96 30.85 12.98 -16.40
N GLN A 97 30.07 11.94 -16.10
CA GLN A 97 30.35 10.93 -15.08
C GLN A 97 30.67 9.55 -15.67
N VAL A 98 30.16 9.26 -16.86
CA VAL A 98 30.19 7.94 -17.47
C VAL A 98 30.73 8.03 -18.89
N ARG A 99 31.57 7.06 -19.25
CA ARG A 99 31.96 6.80 -20.64
C ARG A 99 31.43 5.43 -21.02
N GLU A 100 30.48 5.41 -21.94
CA GLU A 100 29.96 4.20 -22.59
C GLU A 100 30.23 4.27 -24.10
N GLU A 101 30.38 3.11 -24.73
CA GLU A 101 30.58 3.01 -26.19
C GLU A 101 29.26 3.12 -26.97
N THR A 102 28.14 2.84 -26.31
CA THR A 102 26.79 2.83 -26.92
C THR A 102 25.80 3.56 -26.03
N GLY A 103 24.84 4.24 -26.65
CA GLY A 103 23.84 5.07 -25.97
C GLY A 103 24.00 6.57 -26.24
N TYR A 104 23.24 7.37 -25.50
CA TYR A 104 23.15 8.83 -25.66
C TYR A 104 23.72 9.52 -24.43
N GLY A 105 24.93 10.05 -24.56
CA GLY A 105 25.60 10.80 -23.50
C GLY A 105 25.15 12.26 -23.45
N LEU A 106 24.72 12.73 -22.28
CA LEU A 106 24.43 14.13 -22.01
C LEU A 106 25.51 14.77 -21.14
N PRO A 107 26.09 15.91 -21.53
CA PRO A 107 27.08 16.62 -20.72
C PRO A 107 26.37 17.39 -19.60
N LEU A 108 25.89 16.68 -18.58
CA LEU A 108 25.03 17.28 -17.55
C LEU A 108 25.76 18.37 -16.77
N ASP A 109 27.04 18.18 -16.45
CA ASP A 109 27.80 19.20 -15.72
C ASP A 109 27.88 20.52 -16.49
N ASP A 110 28.08 20.46 -17.81
CA ASP A 110 28.13 21.63 -18.68
C ASP A 110 26.76 22.30 -18.79
N ILE A 111 25.69 21.51 -18.99
CA ILE A 111 24.31 22.02 -19.04
C ILE A 111 23.95 22.75 -17.74
N ILE A 112 24.24 22.16 -16.59
CA ILE A 112 23.92 22.76 -15.28
C ILE A 112 24.73 24.04 -15.05
N ALA A 113 26.02 24.05 -15.41
CA ALA A 113 26.88 25.21 -15.24
C ALA A 113 26.44 26.39 -16.13
N GLU A 114 26.11 26.13 -17.40
CA GLU A 114 25.67 27.15 -18.35
C GLU A 114 24.31 27.76 -17.96
N GLU A 115 23.35 26.93 -17.55
CA GLU A 115 22.02 27.37 -17.12
C GLU A 115 22.01 27.98 -15.72
N LYS A 116 23.14 27.93 -15.01
CA LYS A 116 23.31 28.34 -13.60
C LYS A 116 22.26 27.69 -12.69
N ALA A 117 21.95 26.42 -12.96
CA ALA A 117 20.88 25.70 -12.29
C ALA A 117 21.41 24.89 -11.08
N PRO A 118 20.55 24.54 -10.11
CA PRO A 118 20.95 23.67 -9.01
C PRO A 118 21.27 22.24 -9.50
N PRO A 119 22.23 21.51 -8.91
CA PRO A 119 22.60 20.16 -9.35
C PRO A 119 21.45 19.14 -9.40
N ILE A 120 20.42 19.28 -8.57
CA ILE A 120 19.25 18.39 -8.58
C ILE A 120 18.45 18.45 -9.90
N THR A 121 18.63 19.52 -10.69
CA THR A 121 17.96 19.68 -11.99
C THR A 121 18.55 18.79 -13.10
N ARG A 122 19.64 18.04 -12.83
CA ARG A 122 20.17 16.99 -13.73
C ARG A 122 19.07 16.03 -14.19
N ASN A 123 18.13 15.69 -13.32
CA ASN A 123 16.98 14.85 -13.68
C ASN A 123 16.11 15.48 -14.76
N SER A 124 15.95 16.80 -14.77
CA SER A 124 15.14 17.51 -15.75
C SER A 124 15.76 17.43 -17.14
N ALA A 125 17.10 17.49 -17.24
CA ALA A 125 17.80 17.23 -18.49
C ALA A 125 17.60 15.78 -18.97
N MET A 126 17.67 14.81 -18.05
CA MET A 126 17.39 13.40 -18.36
C MET A 126 15.94 13.18 -18.83
N LEU A 127 14.96 13.85 -18.22
CA LEU A 127 13.56 13.83 -18.65
C LEU A 127 13.38 14.47 -20.04
N GLY A 128 14.09 15.57 -20.31
CA GLY A 128 14.17 16.19 -21.62
C GLY A 128 14.67 15.24 -22.69
N ALA A 129 15.79 14.57 -22.42
CA ALA A 129 16.37 13.58 -23.30
C ALA A 129 15.42 12.40 -23.54
N LEU A 130 14.81 11.89 -22.47
CA LEU A 130 13.81 10.82 -22.55
C LEU A 130 12.65 11.21 -23.47
N ALA A 131 12.05 12.38 -23.26
CA ALA A 131 10.92 12.85 -24.06
C ALA A 131 11.30 12.91 -25.55
N ARG A 132 12.48 13.44 -25.86
CA ARG A 132 12.97 13.52 -27.24
C ARG A 132 13.21 12.15 -27.87
N VAL A 133 13.91 11.26 -27.16
CA VAL A 133 14.22 9.89 -27.59
C VAL A 133 12.96 9.08 -27.86
N ALA A 134 11.92 9.29 -27.03
CA ALA A 134 10.62 8.64 -27.12
C ALA A 134 9.63 9.35 -28.08
N GLY A 135 10.05 10.42 -28.74
CA GLY A 135 9.20 11.17 -29.68
C GLY A 135 8.00 11.85 -29.02
N ILE A 136 8.11 12.21 -27.74
CA ILE A 136 7.09 12.90 -26.94
C ILE A 136 7.32 14.40 -27.05
N ASP A 137 6.26 15.16 -27.29
CA ASP A 137 6.34 16.61 -27.48
C ASP A 137 6.86 17.34 -26.24
N ARG A 138 7.68 18.37 -26.46
CA ARG A 138 8.27 19.18 -25.39
C ARG A 138 7.21 19.82 -24.50
N GLU A 139 6.11 20.31 -25.08
CA GLU A 139 5.01 20.94 -24.34
C GLU A 139 4.41 20.00 -23.29
N MET A 140 4.27 18.72 -23.62
CA MET A 140 3.77 17.72 -22.68
C MET A 140 4.72 17.49 -21.50
N LEU A 141 6.04 17.47 -21.76
CA LEU A 141 7.05 17.41 -20.70
C LEU A 141 6.98 18.66 -19.80
N GLU A 142 6.84 19.84 -20.39
CA GLU A 142 6.73 21.09 -19.63
C GLU A 142 5.50 21.06 -18.70
N ASP A 143 4.36 20.52 -19.14
CA ASP A 143 3.16 20.37 -18.31
C ASP A 143 3.33 19.38 -17.16
N VAL A 144 4.11 18.31 -17.35
CA VAL A 144 4.51 17.41 -16.25
C VAL A 144 5.34 18.16 -15.23
N LEU A 145 6.35 18.91 -15.68
CA LEU A 145 7.25 19.65 -14.80
C LEU A 145 6.51 20.76 -14.05
N ARG A 146 5.56 21.46 -14.67
CA ARG A 146 4.68 22.43 -14.01
C ARG A 146 3.87 21.82 -12.87
N ALA A 147 3.42 20.58 -13.02
CA ALA A 147 2.67 19.88 -11.98
C ALA A 147 3.56 19.33 -10.86
N ALA A 148 4.80 18.91 -11.17
CA ALA A 148 5.68 18.20 -10.24
C ALA A 148 6.67 19.11 -9.49
N VAL A 149 7.05 20.24 -10.08
CA VAL A 149 8.11 21.12 -9.57
C VAL A 149 7.49 22.35 -8.89
N PRO A 150 7.88 22.68 -7.64
CA PRO A 150 7.44 23.91 -6.99
C PRO A 150 7.76 25.16 -7.82
N GLU A 151 6.86 26.13 -7.82
CA GLU A 151 6.93 27.34 -8.66
C GLU A 151 8.31 28.03 -8.60
N LYS A 152 8.88 28.17 -7.39
CA LYS A 152 10.21 28.77 -7.15
C LYS A 152 11.39 28.08 -7.86
N HIS A 153 11.22 26.85 -8.34
CA HIS A 153 12.26 26.05 -9.01
C HIS A 153 11.90 25.74 -10.47
N LEU A 154 10.68 26.03 -10.90
CA LEU A 154 10.11 25.61 -12.18
C LEU A 154 10.93 26.11 -13.38
N ASP A 155 11.20 27.41 -13.44
CA ASP A 155 11.91 28.05 -14.55
C ASP A 155 13.28 27.42 -14.83
N SER A 156 14.09 27.18 -13.79
CA SER A 156 15.38 26.48 -13.94
C SER A 156 15.23 25.04 -14.46
N ASN A 157 14.17 24.32 -14.04
CA ASN A 157 13.92 22.95 -14.49
C ASN A 157 13.47 22.92 -15.95
N LEU A 158 12.64 23.87 -16.39
CA LEU A 158 12.18 23.97 -17.78
C LEU A 158 13.35 24.26 -18.73
N ARG A 159 14.24 25.20 -18.38
CA ARG A 159 15.42 25.48 -19.21
C ARG A 159 16.35 24.27 -19.33
N VAL A 160 16.67 23.63 -18.20
CA VAL A 160 17.55 22.44 -18.18
C VAL A 160 16.92 21.26 -18.94
N ALA A 161 15.60 21.07 -18.82
CA ALA A 161 14.88 20.08 -19.61
C ALA A 161 14.94 20.36 -21.12
N ALA A 162 14.79 21.61 -21.54
CA ALA A 162 14.91 22.00 -22.94
C ALA A 162 16.31 21.74 -23.52
N ARG A 163 17.37 21.94 -22.71
CA ARG A 163 18.76 21.58 -23.08
C ARG A 163 18.90 20.08 -23.29
N GLY A 164 18.38 19.26 -22.37
CA GLY A 164 18.37 17.81 -22.50
C GLY A 164 17.57 17.32 -23.72
N TYR A 165 16.41 17.92 -23.99
CA TYR A 165 15.58 17.62 -25.15
C TYR A 165 16.27 17.91 -26.48
N SER A 166 17.14 18.93 -26.52
CA SER A 166 17.85 19.33 -27.74
C SER A 166 19.16 18.57 -27.96
N ALA A 167 19.65 17.84 -26.94
CA ALA A 167 20.94 17.16 -26.95
C ALA A 167 20.92 15.78 -27.64
N VAL A 168 19.72 15.23 -27.88
CA VAL A 168 19.54 13.89 -28.42
C VAL A 168 18.56 13.90 -29.60
N GLU A 169 18.57 12.83 -30.39
CA GLU A 169 17.65 12.65 -31.50
C GLU A 169 16.47 11.75 -31.10
N ASN A 170 15.43 11.74 -31.93
CA ASN A 170 14.30 10.82 -31.77
C ASN A 170 14.75 9.42 -32.20
N VAL A 171 14.49 8.42 -31.35
CA VAL A 171 14.90 7.02 -31.56
C VAL A 171 13.70 6.13 -31.80
N PHE A 172 12.66 6.27 -30.98
CA PHE A 172 11.39 5.57 -31.10
C PHE A 172 10.24 6.52 -30.77
N SER A 173 9.03 6.18 -31.20
CA SER A 173 7.85 7.01 -30.95
C SER A 173 6.86 6.29 -30.06
N VAL A 174 6.59 6.88 -28.90
CA VAL A 174 5.46 6.52 -28.04
C VAL A 174 4.22 7.23 -28.57
N LYS A 175 3.20 6.48 -28.95
CA LYS A 175 1.97 7.04 -29.49
C LYS A 175 0.99 7.34 -28.36
N PRO A 176 0.37 8.52 -28.31
CA PRO A 176 -0.74 8.76 -27.39
C PRO A 176 -1.86 7.74 -27.60
N LEU A 177 -2.48 7.29 -26.51
CA LEU A 177 -3.64 6.42 -26.51
C LEU A 177 -4.93 7.24 -26.37
N ASP A 178 -6.02 6.71 -26.92
CA ASP A 178 -7.37 7.25 -26.71
C ASP A 178 -7.92 6.79 -25.35
N ALA A 179 -7.28 7.26 -24.27
CA ALA A 179 -7.63 6.94 -22.90
C ALA A 179 -7.36 8.14 -21.99
N PRO A 180 -8.17 8.37 -20.95
CA PRO A 180 -7.98 9.51 -20.07
C PRO A 180 -6.69 9.38 -19.25
N ALA A 181 -6.05 10.52 -19.02
CA ALA A 181 -4.97 10.63 -18.05
C ALA A 181 -5.52 10.39 -16.65
N LEU A 182 -4.83 9.54 -15.88
CA LEU A 182 -5.21 9.21 -14.50
C LEU A 182 -4.20 9.77 -13.51
N PRO A 183 -4.62 10.22 -12.31
CA PRO A 183 -3.67 10.54 -11.26
C PRO A 183 -2.78 9.34 -10.94
N VAL A 184 -1.54 9.60 -10.57
CA VAL A 184 -0.58 8.57 -10.15
C VAL A 184 -0.44 8.68 -8.64
N LEU A 185 -0.89 7.65 -7.91
CA LEU A 185 -0.89 7.64 -6.45
C LEU A 185 -0.13 6.43 -5.93
N THR A 186 0.51 6.61 -4.78
CA THR A 186 1.04 5.52 -3.96
C THR A 186 -0.07 4.83 -3.17
N GLY A 187 0.15 3.59 -2.72
CA GLY A 187 -0.80 2.92 -1.82
C GLY A 187 -0.97 3.65 -0.48
N ASN A 188 0.06 4.34 0.02
CA ASN A 188 -0.05 5.18 1.23
C ASN A 188 -1.02 6.36 1.02
N GLU A 189 -0.92 7.06 -0.12
CA GLU A 189 -1.83 8.17 -0.44
C GLU A 189 -3.26 7.67 -0.63
N ALA A 190 -3.43 6.54 -1.32
CA ALA A 190 -4.74 5.93 -1.52
C ALA A 190 -5.37 5.44 -0.20
N ALA A 191 -4.60 4.83 0.69
CA ALA A 191 -5.08 4.45 2.02
C ALA A 191 -5.47 5.68 2.85
N GLY A 192 -4.67 6.75 2.81
CA GLY A 192 -4.98 8.02 3.46
C GLY A 192 -6.30 8.63 2.96
N LEU A 193 -6.50 8.69 1.64
CA LEU A 193 -7.75 9.14 1.02
C LEU A 193 -8.94 8.25 1.44
N GLY A 194 -8.74 6.93 1.48
CA GLY A 194 -9.75 5.98 1.95
C GLY A 194 -10.16 6.22 3.40
N LEU A 195 -9.20 6.44 4.30
CA LEU A 195 -9.51 6.79 5.70
C LEU A 195 -10.35 8.06 5.79
N VAL A 196 -10.00 9.10 5.03
CA VAL A 196 -10.76 10.35 4.99
C VAL A 196 -12.17 10.13 4.45
N TYR A 197 -12.31 9.35 3.38
CA TYR A 197 -13.62 8.95 2.86
C TYR A 197 -14.46 8.21 3.91
N GLY A 198 -13.85 7.35 4.73
CA GLY A 198 -14.50 6.67 5.86
C GLY A 198 -14.83 7.57 7.06
N GLY A 199 -14.58 8.88 6.97
CA GLY A 199 -14.90 9.86 8.00
C GLY A 199 -13.81 10.06 9.06
N LEU A 200 -12.53 9.90 8.71
CA LEU A 200 -11.42 10.16 9.62
C LEU A 200 -11.47 11.59 10.20
N ASP A 201 -11.48 11.73 11.53
CA ASP A 201 -11.28 13.02 12.21
C ASP A 201 -9.80 13.32 12.44
N THR A 202 -9.03 12.31 12.88
CA THR A 202 -7.65 12.50 13.34
C THR A 202 -6.75 11.31 12.98
N TYR A 203 -5.64 11.60 12.31
CA TYR A 203 -4.56 10.63 12.09
C TYR A 203 -3.46 10.82 13.12
N VAL A 204 -3.01 9.74 13.77
CA VAL A 204 -1.91 9.78 14.76
C VAL A 204 -0.82 8.82 14.32
N ALA A 205 0.42 9.29 14.15
CA ALA A 205 1.51 8.42 13.74
C ALA A 205 2.89 8.90 14.21
N TYR A 206 3.75 7.95 14.56
CA TYR A 206 5.18 8.14 14.70
C TYR A 206 5.85 7.66 13.40
N PRO A 207 6.76 8.42 12.78
CA PRO A 207 7.38 8.08 11.52
C PRO A 207 8.07 6.71 11.55
N MET A 208 7.56 5.79 10.74
CA MET A 208 8.14 4.48 10.53
C MET A 208 7.98 4.05 9.07
N THR A 209 9.08 3.92 8.33
CA THR A 209 9.05 3.43 6.95
C THR A 209 8.45 2.02 6.89
N PRO A 210 7.59 1.68 5.92
CA PRO A 210 7.10 2.51 4.81
C PRO A 210 5.78 3.24 5.10
N SER A 211 5.24 3.19 6.33
CA SER A 211 3.97 3.84 6.69
C SER A 211 4.02 5.37 6.77
N SER A 212 5.22 5.96 6.91
CA SER A 212 5.42 7.42 7.00
C SER A 212 4.83 8.20 5.81
N GLY A 213 4.67 7.57 4.64
CA GLY A 213 4.03 8.21 3.49
C GLY A 213 2.59 8.67 3.77
N VAL A 214 1.83 7.91 4.56
CA VAL A 214 0.47 8.29 4.98
C VAL A 214 0.51 9.55 5.85
N LEU A 215 1.46 9.61 6.79
CA LEU A 215 1.65 10.78 7.66
C LEU A 215 1.99 12.03 6.84
N HIS A 216 2.95 11.93 5.92
CA HIS A 216 3.35 13.07 5.09
C HIS A 216 2.22 13.56 4.19
N PHE A 217 1.50 12.64 3.54
CA PHE A 217 0.37 12.98 2.67
C PHE A 217 -0.75 13.69 3.45
N LEU A 218 -1.23 13.07 4.54
CA LEU A 218 -2.32 13.63 5.34
C LEU A 218 -1.93 14.93 6.03
N ALA A 219 -0.69 15.05 6.54
CA ALA A 219 -0.22 16.31 7.13
C ALA A 219 -0.17 17.45 6.10
N GLY A 220 0.29 17.16 4.87
CA GLY A 220 0.35 18.14 3.79
C GLY A 220 -1.02 18.55 3.25
N ARG A 221 -2.08 17.80 3.57
CA ARG A 221 -3.47 18.02 3.12
C ARG A 221 -4.47 18.21 4.26
N ALA A 222 -4.00 18.36 5.49
CA ALA A 222 -4.87 18.33 6.67
C ALA A 222 -5.95 19.41 6.64
N GLU A 223 -5.58 20.63 6.22
CA GLU A 223 -6.51 21.75 6.06
C GLU A 223 -7.54 21.51 4.95
N ASP A 224 -7.08 21.10 3.75
CA ASP A 224 -7.92 20.78 2.59
C ASP A 224 -8.96 19.69 2.92
N LEU A 225 -8.57 18.72 3.75
CA LEU A 225 -9.37 17.55 4.09
C LEU A 225 -10.17 17.72 5.39
N GLY A 226 -9.98 18.81 6.13
CA GLY A 226 -10.68 19.07 7.39
C GLY A 226 -10.33 18.12 8.54
N ILE A 227 -9.12 17.52 8.52
CA ILE A 227 -8.68 16.54 9.52
C ILE A 227 -7.55 17.09 10.40
N ARG A 228 -7.29 16.40 11.52
CA ARG A 228 -6.09 16.65 12.35
C ARG A 228 -5.05 15.57 12.13
N VAL A 229 -3.78 15.97 12.19
CA VAL A 229 -2.65 15.04 12.12
C VAL A 229 -1.73 15.29 13.32
N ILE A 230 -1.47 14.25 14.11
CA ILE A 230 -0.69 14.35 15.33
C ILE A 230 0.53 13.42 15.22
N HIS A 231 1.69 13.98 15.55
CA HIS A 231 2.97 13.27 15.58
C HIS A 231 3.48 13.23 17.03
N PRO A 232 3.16 12.15 17.79
CA PRO A 232 3.64 11.97 19.15
C PRO A 232 5.05 11.38 19.19
N GLU A 233 5.58 11.16 20.39
CA GLU A 233 6.97 10.82 20.67
C GLU A 233 7.36 9.35 20.42
N ASN A 234 6.40 8.42 20.39
CA ASN A 234 6.62 6.99 20.09
C ASN A 234 5.29 6.26 19.79
N GLU A 235 5.35 5.00 19.38
CA GLU A 235 4.19 4.18 19.02
C GLU A 235 3.25 3.83 20.19
N ILE A 236 3.73 3.81 21.44
CA ILE A 236 2.86 3.64 22.61
C ILE A 236 1.96 4.87 22.74
N SER A 237 2.53 6.07 22.63
CA SER A 237 1.78 7.32 22.65
C SER A 237 0.82 7.41 21.45
N VAL A 238 1.22 6.92 20.27
CA VAL A 238 0.32 6.83 19.09
C VAL A 238 -0.96 6.07 19.42
N ILE A 239 -0.86 4.81 19.88
CA ILE A 239 -2.04 3.99 20.09
C ILE A 239 -2.89 4.53 21.25
N LEU A 240 -2.26 4.98 22.34
CA LEU A 240 -3.00 5.51 23.49
C LEU A 240 -3.70 6.83 23.18
N MET A 241 -3.10 7.72 22.38
CA MET A 241 -3.76 8.94 21.91
C MET A 241 -4.95 8.61 20.99
N ALA A 242 -4.78 7.66 20.06
CA ALA A 242 -5.87 7.23 19.19
C ALA A 242 -7.06 6.66 19.98
N LEU A 243 -6.79 5.87 21.02
CA LEU A 243 -7.83 5.40 21.94
C LEU A 243 -8.46 6.57 22.71
N GLY A 244 -7.69 7.50 23.26
CA GLY A 244 -8.24 8.70 23.89
C GLY A 244 -9.16 9.51 22.97
N LEU A 245 -8.81 9.62 21.68
CA LEU A 245 -9.66 10.25 20.66
C LEU A 245 -10.94 9.45 20.41
N ALA A 246 -10.85 8.13 20.28
CA ALA A 246 -12.01 7.26 20.11
C ALA A 246 -12.97 7.34 21.32
N TYR A 247 -12.44 7.40 22.54
CA TYR A 247 -13.21 7.62 23.77
C TYR A 247 -13.95 8.97 23.75
N ALA A 248 -13.34 9.99 23.16
CA ALA A 248 -13.94 11.32 22.96
C ALA A 248 -14.86 11.41 21.73
N GLY A 249 -15.14 10.30 21.04
CA GLY A 249 -16.03 10.26 19.87
C GLY A 249 -15.41 10.78 18.58
N LYS A 250 -14.08 10.74 18.45
CA LYS A 250 -13.35 11.13 17.25
C LYS A 250 -12.80 9.93 16.51
N ARG A 251 -13.17 9.79 15.23
CA ARG A 251 -12.70 8.71 14.35
C ARG A 251 -11.20 8.84 14.15
N ALA A 252 -10.45 7.97 14.82
CA ALA A 252 -9.00 7.96 14.80
C ALA A 252 -8.46 6.76 14.01
N ALA A 253 -7.40 7.02 13.24
CA ALA A 253 -6.59 5.98 12.62
C ALA A 253 -5.10 6.24 12.88
N VAL A 254 -4.31 5.18 12.85
CA VAL A 254 -2.86 5.23 13.08
C VAL A 254 -2.11 4.51 11.98
N GLY A 255 -0.84 4.83 11.80
CA GLY A 255 0.05 4.10 10.89
C GLY A 255 1.35 3.67 11.57
N THR A 256 1.81 2.48 11.22
CA THR A 256 3.06 1.91 11.74
C THR A 256 3.59 0.78 10.84
N SER A 257 4.67 0.13 11.26
CA SER A 257 5.21 -1.10 10.69
C SER A 257 5.48 -2.12 11.80
N GLY A 258 5.89 -3.36 11.48
CA GLY A 258 5.95 -4.47 12.46
C GLY A 258 6.63 -4.12 13.79
N GLY A 259 7.78 -3.44 13.76
CA GLY A 259 8.50 -3.03 14.98
C GLY A 259 7.72 -2.05 15.87
N GLY A 260 7.02 -1.09 15.27
CA GLY A 260 6.17 -0.15 16.00
C GLY A 260 4.86 -0.80 16.46
N PHE A 261 4.31 -1.72 15.66
CA PHE A 261 3.14 -2.52 16.05
C PHE A 261 3.41 -3.41 17.28
N CYS A 262 4.63 -3.94 17.44
CA CYS A 262 5.07 -4.59 18.68
C CYS A 262 4.91 -3.72 19.92
N LEU A 263 5.16 -2.42 19.81
CA LEU A 263 4.99 -1.47 20.92
C LEU A 263 3.51 -1.15 21.18
N MET A 264 2.65 -1.31 20.17
CA MET A 264 1.21 -1.03 20.28
C MET A 264 0.39 -2.18 20.88
N THR A 265 0.94 -3.40 21.03
CA THR A 265 0.13 -4.60 21.33
C THR A 265 -0.60 -4.55 22.67
N GLU A 266 -0.05 -3.86 23.67
CA GLU A 266 -0.75 -3.62 24.94
C GLU A 266 -1.98 -2.72 24.72
N GLY A 267 -1.79 -1.58 24.02
CA GLY A 267 -2.88 -0.68 23.63
C GLY A 267 -3.94 -1.38 22.76
N LEU A 268 -3.53 -2.26 21.85
CA LEU A 268 -4.45 -3.08 21.06
C LEU A 268 -5.30 -4.01 21.93
N SER A 269 -4.71 -4.64 22.95
CA SER A 269 -5.43 -5.48 23.92
C SER A 269 -6.42 -4.66 24.72
N PHE A 270 -6.02 -3.44 25.13
CA PHE A 270 -6.89 -2.50 25.80
C PHE A 270 -8.06 -2.08 24.91
N ALA A 271 -7.83 -1.82 23.62
CA ALA A 271 -8.87 -1.51 22.65
C ALA A 271 -9.90 -2.66 22.52
N GLY A 272 -9.42 -3.91 22.51
CA GLY A 272 -10.27 -5.10 22.51
C GLY A 272 -11.15 -5.22 23.75
N MET A 273 -10.54 -5.13 24.94
CA MET A 273 -11.27 -5.24 26.23
C MET A 273 -12.25 -4.07 26.42
N SER A 274 -11.84 -2.85 26.12
CA SER A 274 -12.68 -1.66 26.30
C SER A 274 -13.66 -1.40 25.15
N GLU A 275 -13.65 -2.27 24.13
CA GLU A 275 -14.47 -2.19 22.91
C GLU A 275 -14.33 -0.82 22.23
N MET A 276 -13.10 -0.31 22.16
CA MET A 276 -12.81 0.99 21.56
C MET A 276 -12.37 0.80 20.10
N PRO A 277 -13.01 1.50 19.14
CA PRO A 277 -12.64 1.40 17.74
C PRO A 277 -11.28 2.05 17.50
N VAL A 278 -10.44 1.37 16.72
CA VAL A 278 -9.17 1.90 16.24
C VAL A 278 -8.80 1.24 14.92
N THR A 279 -8.41 2.04 13.94
CA THR A 279 -7.94 1.56 12.64
C THR A 279 -6.43 1.75 12.52
N ILE A 280 -5.72 0.67 12.16
CA ILE A 280 -4.26 0.61 12.14
C ILE A 280 -3.81 0.27 10.72
N VAL A 281 -3.12 1.19 10.06
CA VAL A 281 -2.39 0.93 8.82
C VAL A 281 -1.06 0.29 9.20
N LEU A 282 -0.97 -1.04 9.04
CA LEU A 282 0.23 -1.82 9.32
C LEU A 282 0.97 -2.09 8.01
N SER A 283 1.96 -1.26 7.69
CA SER A 283 2.75 -1.41 6.47
C SER A 283 3.98 -2.26 6.72
N GLN A 284 3.91 -3.53 6.36
CA GLN A 284 4.94 -4.56 6.60
C GLN A 284 6.25 -4.26 5.87
N ARG A 285 7.34 -4.68 6.51
CA ARG A 285 8.71 -4.65 5.97
C ARG A 285 9.49 -5.83 6.58
N PRO A 286 10.63 -6.23 6.00
CA PRO A 286 11.43 -7.32 6.54
C PRO A 286 11.80 -7.09 8.01
N GLY A 287 11.36 -8.00 8.89
CA GLY A 287 11.88 -8.19 10.23
C GLY A 287 12.87 -9.36 10.30
N PRO A 288 13.17 -9.91 11.50
CA PRO A 288 12.74 -9.45 12.82
C PRO A 288 13.45 -8.16 13.28
N SER A 289 12.93 -7.52 14.33
CA SER A 289 13.48 -6.27 14.89
C SER A 289 13.53 -5.16 13.83
N THR A 290 14.62 -4.39 13.72
CA THR A 290 14.81 -3.39 12.66
C THR A 290 14.70 -3.99 11.27
N GLY A 291 15.20 -5.23 11.11
CA GLY A 291 15.31 -5.95 9.85
C GLY A 291 15.88 -5.08 8.73
N VAL A 292 15.16 -4.97 7.61
CA VAL A 292 15.58 -4.14 6.46
C VAL A 292 14.48 -3.15 6.07
N PRO A 293 14.52 -1.90 6.57
CA PRO A 293 13.33 -1.06 6.68
C PRO A 293 12.80 -0.50 5.35
N THR A 294 13.62 -0.48 4.30
CA THR A 294 13.30 0.14 3.00
C THR A 294 12.89 -0.87 1.92
N TYR A 295 12.64 -2.12 2.34
CA TYR A 295 12.33 -3.25 1.46
C TYR A 295 11.01 -3.91 1.83
N THR A 296 10.52 -4.83 0.99
CA THR A 296 9.21 -5.46 1.16
C THR A 296 9.29 -6.84 1.81
N ALA A 297 8.30 -7.15 2.64
CA ALA A 297 8.02 -8.49 3.13
C ALA A 297 6.55 -8.59 3.51
N GLN A 298 6.05 -9.82 3.52
CA GLN A 298 4.70 -10.20 3.96
C GLN A 298 4.79 -11.11 5.20
N SER A 299 5.66 -10.73 6.15
CA SER A 299 6.07 -11.56 7.30
C SER A 299 5.29 -11.32 8.59
N ASP A 300 4.31 -10.41 8.61
CA ASP A 300 3.65 -9.99 9.84
C ASP A 300 2.18 -10.46 9.89
N LEU A 301 1.72 -11.29 8.96
CA LEU A 301 0.33 -11.77 8.92
C LEU A 301 -0.08 -12.45 10.22
N HIS A 302 0.61 -13.50 10.65
CA HIS A 302 0.27 -14.17 11.91
C HIS A 302 0.50 -13.28 13.13
N PHE A 303 1.41 -12.30 13.04
CA PHE A 303 1.58 -11.33 14.10
C PHE A 303 0.32 -10.44 14.20
N ALA A 304 -0.18 -9.89 13.09
CA ALA A 304 -1.41 -9.10 13.04
C ALA A 304 -2.65 -9.89 13.50
N LEU A 305 -2.74 -11.17 13.15
CA LEU A 305 -3.86 -12.03 13.53
C LEU A 305 -3.90 -12.34 15.03
N ASN A 306 -2.74 -12.47 15.67
CA ASN A 306 -2.59 -12.96 17.05
C ASN A 306 -2.05 -11.90 18.03
N ALA A 307 -1.90 -10.65 17.60
CA ALA A 307 -1.39 -9.59 18.46
C ALA A 307 -2.39 -9.23 19.57
N GLY A 308 -1.84 -9.00 20.76
CA GLY A 308 -2.58 -8.66 21.97
C GLY A 308 -2.88 -9.88 22.86
N GLN A 309 -2.91 -9.66 24.17
CA GLN A 309 -3.23 -10.70 25.14
C GLN A 309 -4.74 -10.94 25.22
N GLY A 310 -5.14 -12.21 25.36
CA GLY A 310 -6.54 -12.62 25.41
C GLY A 310 -7.23 -12.67 24.05
N GLU A 311 -8.52 -13.02 24.06
CA GLU A 311 -9.32 -13.25 22.86
C GLU A 311 -10.33 -12.13 22.65
N PHE A 312 -10.20 -11.39 21.55
CA PHE A 312 -11.13 -10.32 21.17
C PHE A 312 -11.27 -10.26 19.64
N PRO A 313 -12.43 -9.83 19.12
CA PRO A 313 -12.64 -9.70 17.68
C PRO A 313 -11.77 -8.58 17.10
N ARG A 314 -11.31 -8.80 15.87
CA ARG A 314 -10.58 -7.82 15.06
C ARG A 314 -10.87 -8.03 13.58
N LEU A 315 -10.84 -6.95 12.82
CA LEU A 315 -10.87 -6.98 11.37
C LEU A 315 -9.43 -6.91 10.84
N VAL A 316 -9.04 -7.82 9.95
CA VAL A 316 -7.75 -7.76 9.25
C VAL A 316 -8.00 -7.87 7.77
N VAL A 317 -7.56 -6.87 7.00
CA VAL A 317 -7.70 -6.81 5.55
C VAL A 317 -6.34 -6.58 4.90
N ALA A 318 -6.10 -7.17 3.73
CA ALA A 318 -4.85 -7.06 2.99
C ALA A 318 -5.11 -6.64 1.54
N PRO A 319 -5.27 -5.33 1.28
CA PRO A 319 -5.47 -4.82 -0.08
C PRO A 319 -4.28 -5.15 -0.97
N GLY A 320 -4.54 -5.41 -2.25
CA GLY A 320 -3.49 -5.76 -3.23
C GLY A 320 -3.04 -4.64 -4.15
N ASP A 321 -3.77 -3.53 -4.19
CA ASP A 321 -3.45 -2.35 -4.99
C ASP A 321 -4.03 -1.07 -4.36
N PRO A 322 -3.67 0.13 -4.88
CA PRO A 322 -4.18 1.40 -4.35
C PRO A 322 -5.70 1.54 -4.39
N HIS A 323 -6.40 0.98 -5.38
CA HIS A 323 -7.88 0.96 -5.43
C HIS A 323 -8.47 0.20 -4.24
N GLU A 324 -7.97 -1.01 -3.98
CA GLU A 324 -8.35 -1.80 -2.81
C GLU A 324 -7.93 -1.13 -1.51
N ALA A 325 -6.76 -0.50 -1.46
CA ALA A 325 -6.28 0.20 -0.28
C ALA A 325 -7.20 1.37 0.09
N CYS A 326 -7.66 2.15 -0.89
CA CYS A 326 -8.64 3.21 -0.67
C CYS A 326 -9.97 2.65 -0.14
N ALA A 327 -10.57 1.69 -0.88
CA ALA A 327 -11.87 1.13 -0.52
C ALA A 327 -11.87 0.44 0.84
N TRP A 328 -10.86 -0.40 1.12
CA TRP A 328 -10.78 -1.12 2.38
C TRP A 328 -10.30 -0.27 3.54
N SER A 329 -9.56 0.83 3.32
CA SER A 329 -9.27 1.76 4.41
C SER A 329 -10.53 2.47 4.90
N ALA A 330 -11.39 2.89 3.96
CA ALA A 330 -12.69 3.46 4.30
C ALA A 330 -13.58 2.45 5.03
N ALA A 331 -13.74 1.25 4.45
CA ALA A 331 -14.55 0.19 5.04
C ALA A 331 -14.03 -0.24 6.41
N ALA A 332 -12.71 -0.40 6.58
CA ALA A 332 -12.10 -0.78 7.85
C ALA A 332 -12.38 0.24 8.95
N LEU A 333 -12.28 1.55 8.64
CA LEU A 333 -12.60 2.60 9.60
C LEU A 333 -14.06 2.56 10.01
N MET A 334 -14.98 2.50 9.05
CA MET A 334 -16.42 2.46 9.35
C MET A 334 -16.83 1.18 10.09
N LEU A 335 -16.32 0.01 9.69
CA LEU A 335 -16.59 -1.27 10.35
C LEU A 335 -15.96 -1.33 11.76
N SER A 336 -14.77 -0.76 11.95
CA SER A 336 -14.15 -0.62 13.27
C SER A 336 -15.08 0.12 14.22
N TRP A 337 -15.67 1.23 13.78
CA TRP A 337 -16.63 2.04 14.55
C TRP A 337 -17.98 1.36 14.71
N ARG A 338 -18.51 0.76 13.66
CA ARG A 338 -19.80 0.05 13.68
C ARG A 338 -19.79 -1.09 14.68
N TYR A 339 -18.75 -1.92 14.67
CA TYR A 339 -18.64 -3.11 15.52
C TYR A 339 -17.82 -2.89 16.77
N GLN A 340 -17.18 -1.72 16.94
CA GLN A 340 -16.35 -1.40 18.09
C GLN A 340 -15.24 -2.44 18.28
N VAL A 341 -14.45 -2.64 17.22
CA VAL A 341 -13.34 -3.58 17.16
C VAL A 341 -12.09 -2.91 16.58
N PRO A 342 -10.89 -3.36 16.93
CA PRO A 342 -9.70 -3.00 16.18
C PRO A 342 -9.79 -3.47 14.72
N ALA A 343 -9.40 -2.61 13.78
CA ALA A 343 -9.24 -2.95 12.38
C ALA A 343 -7.80 -2.72 11.93
N ILE A 344 -7.22 -3.68 11.21
CA ILE A 344 -5.85 -3.64 10.72
C ILE A 344 -5.88 -3.73 9.20
N ILE A 345 -5.35 -2.69 8.55
CA ILE A 345 -5.11 -2.65 7.12
C ILE A 345 -3.66 -3.07 6.89
N LEU A 346 -3.49 -4.32 6.49
CA LEU A 346 -2.20 -4.97 6.33
C LEU A 346 -1.66 -4.74 4.92
N MET A 347 -0.72 -3.80 4.80
CA MET A 347 -0.02 -3.49 3.56
C MET A 347 1.42 -4.00 3.64
N ASP A 348 2.18 -3.88 2.56
CA ASP A 348 3.64 -4.04 2.57
C ASP A 348 4.29 -2.92 1.76
N LYS A 349 5.62 -2.78 1.87
CA LYS A 349 6.37 -1.70 1.22
C LYS A 349 6.09 -1.57 -0.28
N THR A 350 5.86 -2.68 -1.00
CA THR A 350 5.59 -2.65 -2.44
C THR A 350 4.32 -1.88 -2.74
N LEU A 351 3.25 -2.16 -1.99
CA LEU A 351 1.99 -1.44 -2.13
C LEU A 351 2.10 -0.02 -1.54
N ALA A 352 2.69 0.12 -0.36
CA ALA A 352 2.74 1.39 0.37
C ALA A 352 3.43 2.50 -0.44
N GLU A 353 4.55 2.18 -1.09
CA GLU A 353 5.36 3.17 -1.84
C GLU A 353 5.34 2.98 -3.35
N GLY A 354 4.78 1.87 -3.85
CA GLY A 354 4.55 1.67 -5.28
C GLY A 354 3.48 2.63 -5.77
N ALA A 355 3.77 3.36 -6.85
CA ALA A 355 2.84 4.33 -7.42
C ALA A 355 2.20 3.77 -8.68
N CYS A 356 0.88 3.91 -8.84
CA CYS A 356 0.19 3.46 -10.04
C CYS A 356 -0.87 4.44 -10.50
N SER A 357 -1.35 4.28 -11.74
CA SER A 357 -2.56 4.95 -12.19
C SER A 357 -3.71 4.62 -11.25
N PHE A 358 -4.35 5.65 -10.71
CA PHE A 358 -5.50 5.54 -9.83
C PHE A 358 -6.73 6.10 -10.52
N ASP A 359 -7.82 5.35 -10.46
CA ASP A 359 -9.11 5.73 -11.03
C ASP A 359 -10.14 5.56 -9.92
N LEU A 360 -10.68 6.68 -9.43
CA LEU A 360 -11.63 6.65 -8.34
C LEU A 360 -12.92 5.92 -8.74
N ASP A 361 -13.33 6.02 -10.01
CA ASP A 361 -14.56 5.40 -10.50
C ASP A 361 -14.42 3.88 -10.66
N ALA A 362 -13.18 3.40 -10.77
CA ALA A 362 -12.86 1.97 -10.77
C ALA A 362 -12.79 1.37 -9.35
N SER A 363 -12.70 2.19 -8.31
CA SER A 363 -12.72 1.72 -6.92
C SER A 363 -14.13 1.33 -6.51
N THR A 364 -14.28 0.19 -5.85
CA THR A 364 -15.57 -0.20 -5.27
C THR A 364 -15.89 0.74 -4.11
N PRO A 365 -16.99 1.53 -4.17
CA PRO A 365 -17.35 2.38 -3.06
C PRO A 365 -17.66 1.50 -1.84
N PRO A 366 -17.11 1.84 -0.66
CA PRO A 366 -17.41 1.08 0.55
C PRO A 366 -18.89 1.27 0.92
N ARG A 367 -19.46 0.31 1.64
CA ARG A 367 -20.79 0.48 2.23
C ARG A 367 -20.71 1.48 3.36
N ASP A 368 -21.67 2.39 3.41
CA ASP A 368 -21.76 3.37 4.49
C ASP A 368 -22.23 2.70 5.79
N HIS A 369 -21.52 2.96 6.87
CA HIS A 369 -21.84 2.45 8.20
C HIS A 369 -21.59 3.49 9.27
N GLU A 370 -22.63 3.72 10.07
CA GLU A 370 -22.55 4.57 11.26
C GLU A 370 -22.52 3.72 12.55
N PRO A 371 -21.79 4.16 13.58
CA PRO A 371 -21.81 3.52 14.88
C PRO A 371 -23.21 3.53 15.48
N LEU A 372 -23.53 2.49 16.25
CA LEU A 372 -24.73 2.50 17.09
C LEU A 372 -24.51 3.50 18.23
N LEU A 373 -25.39 4.50 18.34
CA LEU A 373 -25.35 5.51 19.39
C LEU A 373 -26.45 5.25 20.44
N GLU A 374 -26.20 5.71 21.67
CA GLU A 374 -27.19 5.70 22.75
C GLU A 374 -28.46 6.50 22.37
N ASP A 375 -29.63 5.92 22.68
CA ASP A 375 -30.95 6.48 22.37
C ASP A 375 -31.51 7.40 23.47
N GLY A 376 -30.87 7.43 24.64
CA GLY A 376 -31.27 8.23 25.79
C GLY A 376 -32.34 7.56 26.67
N GLU A 377 -32.63 6.28 26.44
CA GLU A 377 -33.63 5.54 27.22
C GLU A 377 -33.00 4.78 28.40
N GLY A 378 -33.43 5.14 29.61
CA GLY A 378 -33.07 4.44 30.83
C GLY A 378 -31.63 4.71 31.31
N GLU A 379 -31.07 3.76 32.05
CA GLU A 379 -29.68 3.84 32.53
C GLU A 379 -28.72 3.48 31.39
N TYR A 380 -27.81 4.40 31.05
CA TYR A 380 -26.75 4.11 30.09
C TYR A 380 -25.81 3.01 30.58
N ARG A 381 -25.57 2.03 29.72
CA ARG A 381 -24.68 0.90 29.97
C ARG A 381 -23.72 0.76 28.80
N ARG A 382 -22.50 1.28 28.95
CA ARG A 382 -21.45 1.26 27.91
C ARG A 382 -21.23 -0.13 27.32
N TYR A 383 -21.41 -1.18 28.12
CA TYR A 383 -21.19 -2.57 27.75
C TYR A 383 -22.49 -3.39 27.73
N ARG A 384 -23.65 -2.74 27.49
CA ARG A 384 -24.97 -3.36 27.34
C ARG A 384 -24.89 -4.61 26.48
N ARG A 385 -25.42 -5.73 26.98
CA ARG A 385 -25.46 -7.02 26.29
C ARG A 385 -26.62 -7.01 25.30
N THR A 386 -26.30 -6.86 24.03
CA THR A 386 -27.25 -6.92 22.92
C THR A 386 -27.18 -8.28 22.22
N GLU A 387 -28.19 -8.59 21.39
CA GLU A 387 -28.24 -9.81 20.60
C GLU A 387 -27.09 -9.91 19.58
N ASP A 388 -26.71 -8.77 19.00
CA ASP A 388 -25.61 -8.65 18.04
C ASP A 388 -24.23 -8.44 18.70
N GLY A 389 -24.19 -8.30 20.03
CA GLY A 389 -22.97 -8.04 20.82
C GLY A 389 -22.41 -6.62 20.71
N VAL A 390 -23.05 -5.71 19.98
CA VAL A 390 -22.64 -4.30 19.82
C VAL A 390 -23.42 -3.41 20.80
N SER A 391 -22.74 -2.86 21.81
CA SER A 391 -23.37 -1.91 22.74
C SER A 391 -23.49 -0.52 22.12
N PRO A 392 -24.57 0.25 22.40
CA PRO A 392 -24.64 1.66 22.00
C PRO A 392 -23.47 2.49 22.56
N LEU A 393 -22.87 3.35 21.73
CA LEU A 393 -21.84 4.29 22.12
C LEU A 393 -22.46 5.59 22.64
N ALA A 394 -21.87 6.11 23.70
CA ALA A 394 -22.03 7.48 24.15
C ALA A 394 -20.66 8.06 24.49
N PHE A 395 -20.55 9.38 24.50
CA PHE A 395 -19.28 10.09 24.63
C PHE A 395 -19.28 11.01 25.85
N PRO A 396 -18.11 11.27 26.47
CA PRO A 396 -17.99 12.21 27.58
C PRO A 396 -18.56 13.59 27.24
N GLY A 397 -19.30 14.16 28.19
CA GLY A 397 -19.96 15.47 28.04
C GLY A 397 -21.45 15.38 27.68
N MET A 398 -21.97 14.20 27.34
CA MET A 398 -23.41 13.98 27.20
C MET A 398 -24.11 14.05 28.56
N GLU A 399 -25.21 14.80 28.64
CA GLU A 399 -25.97 15.01 29.88
C GLU A 399 -26.56 13.68 30.40
N GLY A 400 -26.43 13.43 31.71
CA GLY A 400 -26.98 12.22 32.35
C GLY A 400 -26.22 10.92 32.04
N VAL A 401 -25.18 10.94 31.20
CA VAL A 401 -24.43 9.76 30.76
C VAL A 401 -23.08 9.67 31.48
N THR A 402 -22.79 8.50 32.06
CA THR A 402 -21.44 8.18 32.55
C THR A 402 -20.80 7.15 31.65
N VAL A 403 -19.75 7.55 30.92
CA VAL A 403 -18.97 6.64 30.06
C VAL A 403 -17.76 6.14 30.85
N LYS A 404 -17.59 4.82 30.92
CA LYS A 404 -16.41 4.18 31.53
C LYS A 404 -15.72 3.30 30.50
N ALA A 405 -14.42 3.46 30.36
CA ALA A 405 -13.55 2.53 29.66
C ALA A 405 -12.68 1.81 30.69
N ASN A 406 -12.57 0.49 30.60
CA ASN A 406 -11.84 -0.32 31.58
C ASN A 406 -11.00 -1.39 30.88
N SER A 407 -9.76 -1.57 31.33
CA SER A 407 -8.86 -2.63 30.85
C SER A 407 -9.03 -3.93 31.64
N TYR A 408 -9.78 -3.90 32.74
CA TYR A 408 -10.14 -5.07 33.54
C TYR A 408 -11.47 -5.68 33.04
N ALA A 409 -11.75 -6.93 33.40
CA ALA A 409 -13.09 -7.50 33.24
C ALA A 409 -14.14 -6.66 33.96
N HIS A 410 -15.29 -6.43 33.33
CA HIS A 410 -16.28 -5.48 33.83
C HIS A 410 -17.73 -5.92 33.58
N ASP A 411 -18.65 -5.36 34.37
CA ASP A 411 -20.10 -5.48 34.18
C ASP A 411 -20.59 -4.58 33.03
N GLU A 412 -21.89 -4.63 32.70
CA GLU A 412 -22.49 -3.81 31.62
C GLU A 412 -22.30 -2.29 31.78
N ARG A 413 -22.06 -1.82 33.02
CA ARG A 413 -21.85 -0.40 33.34
C ARG A 413 -20.36 -0.01 33.30
N GLY A 414 -19.45 -0.98 33.14
CA GLY A 414 -18.02 -0.77 33.10
C GLY A 414 -17.33 -0.83 34.48
N PHE A 415 -18.02 -1.30 35.53
CA PHE A 415 -17.38 -1.54 36.82
C PHE A 415 -16.62 -2.86 36.82
N THR A 416 -15.41 -2.84 37.37
CA THR A 416 -14.56 -4.03 37.55
C THR A 416 -15.31 -5.17 38.23
N THR A 417 -15.13 -6.39 37.71
CA THR A 417 -15.72 -7.61 38.26
C THR A 417 -14.74 -8.77 38.23
N GLU A 418 -14.80 -9.62 39.25
CA GLU A 418 -14.11 -10.91 39.32
C GLU A 418 -15.11 -12.08 39.33
N LYS A 419 -16.40 -11.79 39.12
CA LYS A 419 -17.46 -12.79 39.15
C LYS A 419 -17.45 -13.61 37.87
N ALA A 420 -17.42 -14.94 38.02
CA ALA A 420 -17.28 -15.87 36.90
C ALA A 420 -18.39 -15.71 35.84
N GLU A 421 -19.63 -15.48 36.27
CA GLU A 421 -20.78 -15.29 35.40
C GLU A 421 -20.68 -14.01 34.55
N GLU A 422 -20.16 -12.92 35.13
CA GLU A 422 -19.98 -11.65 34.43
C GLU A 422 -18.82 -11.73 33.44
N ILE A 423 -17.71 -12.35 33.84
CA ILE A 423 -16.55 -12.60 32.98
C ILE A 423 -16.95 -13.45 31.77
N ARG A 424 -17.70 -14.54 32.00
CA ARG A 424 -18.20 -15.39 30.91
C ARG A 424 -19.11 -14.61 29.97
N ALA A 425 -20.05 -13.83 30.51
CA ALA A 425 -20.99 -13.07 29.70
C ALA A 425 -20.33 -11.95 28.88
N LEU A 426 -19.26 -11.32 29.40
CA LEU A 426 -18.41 -10.40 28.64
C LEU A 426 -17.76 -11.12 27.45
N GLN A 427 -17.15 -12.28 27.67
CA GLN A 427 -16.51 -13.03 26.59
C GLN A 427 -17.52 -13.49 25.53
N GLU A 428 -18.67 -14.03 25.95
CA GLU A 428 -19.76 -14.42 25.04
C GLU A 428 -20.27 -13.25 24.19
N LYS A 429 -20.32 -12.04 24.76
CA LYS A 429 -20.69 -10.83 24.03
C LYS A 429 -19.65 -10.49 22.94
N LEU A 430 -18.35 -10.55 23.25
CA LEU A 430 -17.29 -10.33 22.27
C LEU A 430 -17.35 -11.35 21.13
N LEU A 431 -17.70 -12.61 21.42
CA LEU A 431 -17.91 -13.66 20.41
C LEU A 431 -19.15 -13.39 19.55
N ARG A 432 -20.27 -12.93 20.13
CA ARG A 432 -21.46 -12.52 19.36
C ARG A 432 -21.13 -11.39 18.40
N LYS A 433 -20.42 -10.37 18.88
CA LYS A 433 -19.92 -9.26 18.05
C LYS A 433 -19.05 -9.74 16.89
N ALA A 434 -18.16 -10.71 17.13
CA ALA A 434 -17.35 -11.33 16.08
C ALA A 434 -18.23 -11.98 15.00
N GLY A 435 -19.29 -12.67 15.41
CA GLY A 435 -20.30 -13.26 14.52
C GLY A 435 -21.02 -12.20 13.68
N SER A 436 -21.44 -11.10 14.30
CA SER A 436 -22.11 -9.98 13.62
C SER A 436 -21.22 -9.30 12.59
N LEU A 437 -19.95 -9.04 12.92
CA LEU A 437 -18.96 -8.53 11.97
C LEU A 437 -18.77 -9.51 10.79
N LYS A 438 -18.65 -10.81 11.08
CA LYS A 438 -18.52 -11.84 10.04
C LYS A 438 -19.74 -11.87 9.10
N ALA A 439 -20.94 -11.73 9.64
CA ALA A 439 -22.18 -11.69 8.84
C ALA A 439 -22.21 -10.46 7.93
N GLU A 440 -21.82 -9.28 8.43
CA GLU A 440 -21.76 -8.05 7.63
C GLU A 440 -20.78 -8.16 6.46
N LEU A 441 -19.62 -8.80 6.69
CA LEU A 441 -18.63 -9.06 5.65
C LEU A 441 -19.17 -9.91 4.49
N GLY A 442 -20.29 -10.63 4.66
CA GLY A 442 -21.00 -11.30 3.57
C GLY A 442 -21.49 -10.34 2.47
N GLY A 443 -21.64 -9.05 2.79
CA GLY A 443 -21.97 -7.99 1.83
C GLY A 443 -20.77 -7.40 1.09
N TYR A 444 -19.54 -7.89 1.34
CA TYR A 444 -18.31 -7.35 0.79
C TYR A 444 -17.63 -8.35 -0.15
N GLN A 445 -16.80 -7.84 -1.08
CA GLN A 445 -15.90 -8.67 -1.88
C GLN A 445 -14.68 -9.08 -1.05
N THR A 446 -14.87 -10.09 -0.19
CA THR A 446 -13.84 -10.58 0.75
C THR A 446 -12.80 -11.50 0.10
N VAL A 447 -13.16 -12.12 -1.03
CA VAL A 447 -12.28 -12.92 -1.89
C VAL A 447 -12.51 -12.48 -3.33
N LYS A 448 -11.44 -12.30 -4.09
CA LYS A 448 -11.49 -11.93 -5.51
C LYS A 448 -10.85 -13.01 -6.37
N THR A 449 -11.39 -13.19 -7.57
CA THR A 449 -10.88 -14.12 -8.57
C THR A 449 -10.60 -13.36 -9.87
N TYR A 450 -9.47 -13.67 -10.51
CA TYR A 450 -9.03 -13.07 -11.76
C TYR A 450 -8.64 -14.16 -12.78
N GLY A 451 -8.74 -13.87 -14.07
CA GLY A 451 -8.53 -14.86 -15.13
C GLY A 451 -9.78 -15.72 -15.40
N ALA A 452 -9.60 -16.78 -16.18
CA ALA A 452 -10.69 -17.67 -16.59
C ALA A 452 -11.22 -18.48 -15.39
N PRO A 453 -12.53 -18.47 -15.07
CA PRO A 453 -13.08 -19.20 -13.93
C PRO A 453 -12.84 -20.71 -13.99
N ASP A 454 -12.70 -21.27 -15.19
CA ASP A 454 -12.53 -22.68 -15.51
C ASP A 454 -11.07 -23.09 -15.75
N ALA A 455 -10.10 -22.22 -15.45
CA ALA A 455 -8.68 -22.57 -15.55
C ALA A 455 -8.34 -23.77 -14.64
N GLU A 456 -7.60 -24.74 -15.19
CA GLU A 456 -7.15 -25.94 -14.48
C GLU A 456 -6.04 -25.66 -13.46
N LYS A 457 -5.44 -24.46 -13.52
CA LYS A 457 -4.37 -24.00 -12.63
C LYS A 457 -4.86 -22.79 -11.83
N THR A 458 -4.61 -22.80 -10.53
CA THR A 458 -4.97 -21.71 -9.61
C THR A 458 -3.75 -21.20 -8.85
N ILE A 459 -3.56 -19.89 -8.89
CA ILE A 459 -2.57 -19.17 -8.10
C ILE A 459 -3.29 -18.49 -6.93
N ILE A 460 -2.95 -18.89 -5.72
CA ILE A 460 -3.32 -18.18 -4.49
C ILE A 460 -2.26 -17.10 -4.23
N CYS A 461 -2.70 -15.88 -3.97
CA CYS A 461 -1.82 -14.81 -3.51
C CYS A 461 -2.58 -13.86 -2.60
N TRP A 462 -1.88 -12.93 -1.93
CA TRP A 462 -2.51 -11.92 -1.09
C TRP A 462 -1.68 -10.64 -1.06
N GLY A 463 -2.28 -9.53 -0.64
CA GLY A 463 -1.61 -8.23 -0.59
C GLY A 463 -1.00 -7.83 -1.94
N SER A 464 0.17 -7.18 -1.92
CA SER A 464 0.84 -6.66 -3.13
C SER A 464 1.20 -7.72 -4.18
N GLN A 465 1.10 -9.01 -3.87
CA GLN A 465 1.34 -10.08 -4.84
C GLN A 465 0.24 -10.19 -5.90
N LYS A 466 -0.91 -9.54 -5.68
CA LYS A 466 -2.06 -9.51 -6.61
C LYS A 466 -1.63 -9.31 -8.05
N TRP A 467 -1.01 -8.18 -8.37
CA TRP A 467 -0.75 -7.80 -9.76
C TRP A 467 0.33 -8.65 -10.42
N VAL A 468 1.40 -8.99 -9.69
CA VAL A 468 2.44 -9.87 -10.25
C VAL A 468 1.89 -11.25 -10.56
N CYS A 469 0.99 -11.78 -9.72
CA CYS A 469 0.31 -13.05 -9.97
C CYS A 469 -0.66 -12.94 -11.14
N ILE A 470 -1.46 -11.88 -11.25
CA ILE A 470 -2.37 -11.66 -12.38
C ILE A 470 -1.60 -11.62 -13.71
N GLU A 471 -0.50 -10.87 -13.74
CA GLU A 471 0.30 -10.74 -14.96
C GLU A 471 1.04 -12.06 -15.31
N ALA A 472 1.57 -12.78 -14.32
CA ALA A 472 2.24 -14.07 -14.53
C ALA A 472 1.27 -15.20 -14.90
N ALA A 473 0.04 -15.17 -14.36
CA ALA A 473 -1.01 -16.15 -14.66
C ALA A 473 -1.35 -16.23 -16.15
N ALA A 474 -1.25 -15.10 -16.86
CA ALA A 474 -1.45 -15.04 -18.31
C ALA A 474 -0.39 -15.81 -19.11
N GLY A 475 0.79 -16.08 -18.53
CA GLY A 475 1.85 -16.87 -19.17
C GLY A 475 1.73 -18.38 -18.95
N VAL A 476 0.94 -18.80 -17.96
CA VAL A 476 0.79 -20.22 -17.56
C VAL A 476 -0.65 -20.72 -17.58
N ASP A 477 -1.55 -19.95 -18.19
CA ASP A 477 -2.99 -20.21 -18.29
C ASP A 477 -3.65 -20.55 -16.95
N ALA A 478 -3.35 -19.74 -15.92
CA ALA A 478 -3.89 -19.89 -14.58
C ALA A 478 -4.94 -18.82 -14.25
N ARG A 479 -5.81 -19.11 -13.27
CA ARG A 479 -6.61 -18.10 -12.57
C ARG A 479 -5.92 -17.69 -11.27
N VAL A 480 -6.23 -16.50 -10.77
CA VAL A 480 -5.71 -16.00 -9.49
C VAL A 480 -6.85 -15.88 -8.48
N VAL A 481 -6.65 -16.36 -7.26
CA VAL A 481 -7.58 -16.19 -6.13
C VAL A 481 -6.89 -15.44 -5.01
N GLN A 482 -7.49 -14.34 -4.58
CA GLN A 482 -6.95 -13.43 -3.58
C GLN A 482 -7.93 -13.29 -2.40
N PRO A 483 -7.57 -13.69 -1.17
CA PRO A 483 -8.31 -13.29 0.00
C PRO A 483 -7.94 -11.84 0.34
N VAL A 484 -8.94 -10.96 0.41
CA VAL A 484 -8.75 -9.57 0.83
C VAL A 484 -9.02 -9.42 2.32
N VAL A 485 -9.98 -10.17 2.88
CA VAL A 485 -10.19 -10.26 4.33
C VAL A 485 -9.49 -11.49 4.86
N LEU A 486 -8.66 -11.30 5.90
CA LEU A 486 -7.87 -12.35 6.55
C LEU A 486 -8.41 -12.70 7.94
N ALA A 487 -9.10 -11.77 8.60
CA ALA A 487 -9.86 -12.02 9.83
C ALA A 487 -11.09 -11.12 9.92
N PRO A 488 -12.28 -11.65 10.22
CA PRO A 488 -12.64 -13.07 10.21
C PRO A 488 -12.44 -13.68 8.82
N PHE A 489 -11.83 -14.87 8.74
CA PHE A 489 -11.56 -15.49 7.44
C PHE A 489 -12.87 -15.87 6.72
N PRO A 490 -13.04 -15.52 5.43
CA PRO A 490 -14.29 -15.67 4.71
C PRO A 490 -14.46 -17.08 4.13
N VAL A 491 -14.66 -18.09 4.99
CA VAL A 491 -14.73 -19.53 4.65
C VAL A 491 -15.67 -19.84 3.47
N GLU A 492 -16.88 -19.25 3.46
CA GLU A 492 -17.87 -19.51 2.40
C GLU A 492 -17.45 -18.93 1.05
N ALA A 493 -17.04 -17.65 1.02
CA ALA A 493 -16.57 -16.99 -0.19
C ALA A 493 -15.29 -17.66 -0.73
N TRP A 494 -14.39 -18.07 0.17
CA TRP A 494 -13.18 -18.82 -0.17
C TRP A 494 -13.51 -20.17 -0.80
N SER A 495 -14.40 -20.95 -0.17
CA SER A 495 -14.82 -22.26 -0.69
C SER A 495 -15.42 -22.14 -2.09
N LYS A 496 -16.24 -21.09 -2.33
CA LYS A 496 -16.80 -20.81 -3.64
C LYS A 496 -15.73 -20.43 -4.66
N ALA A 497 -14.77 -19.58 -4.29
CA ALA A 497 -13.70 -19.14 -5.18
C ALA A 497 -12.73 -20.27 -5.55
N MET A 498 -12.51 -21.21 -4.63
CA MET A 498 -11.61 -22.36 -4.81
C MET A 498 -12.30 -23.59 -5.41
N ALA A 499 -13.61 -23.54 -5.68
CA ALA A 499 -14.31 -24.62 -6.37
C ALA A 499 -13.65 -24.88 -7.73
N GLY A 500 -13.30 -26.14 -8.00
CA GLY A 500 -12.67 -26.56 -9.25
C GLY A 500 -11.24 -26.05 -9.47
N ALA A 501 -10.48 -25.74 -8.40
CA ALA A 501 -9.17 -25.08 -8.52
C ALA A 501 -8.05 -25.86 -9.22
N GLY A 502 -8.24 -27.16 -9.49
CA GLY A 502 -7.25 -28.00 -10.16
C GLY A 502 -5.89 -28.00 -9.44
N GLU A 503 -4.80 -27.73 -10.16
CA GLU A 503 -3.47 -27.59 -9.54
C GLU A 503 -3.31 -26.22 -8.88
N VAL A 504 -2.94 -26.21 -7.60
CA VAL A 504 -2.89 -24.99 -6.78
C VAL A 504 -1.46 -24.65 -6.38
N VAL A 505 -1.10 -23.38 -6.51
CA VAL A 505 0.16 -22.79 -6.05
C VAL A 505 -0.11 -21.57 -5.19
N CYS A 506 0.60 -21.42 -4.06
CA CYS A 506 0.49 -20.26 -3.17
C CYS A 506 1.75 -19.41 -3.22
N VAL A 507 1.62 -18.15 -3.67
CA VAL A 507 2.72 -17.20 -3.85
C VAL A 507 2.76 -16.21 -2.69
N GLU A 508 3.88 -16.11 -1.99
CA GLU A 508 4.04 -15.24 -0.82
C GLU A 508 5.42 -14.61 -0.69
N ASN A 509 5.46 -13.38 -0.17
CA ASN A 509 6.70 -12.67 0.15
C ASN A 509 7.18 -12.90 1.60
N ASN A 510 7.21 -14.16 2.04
CA ASN A 510 7.72 -14.58 3.35
C ASN A 510 8.32 -15.99 3.30
N ALA A 511 9.08 -16.37 4.33
CA ALA A 511 9.85 -17.63 4.34
C ALA A 511 9.05 -18.87 4.77
N THR A 512 7.87 -18.72 5.36
CA THR A 512 7.14 -19.82 6.02
C THR A 512 5.77 -20.12 5.42
N GLY A 513 5.32 -19.34 4.44
CA GLY A 513 3.98 -19.45 3.86
C GLY A 513 2.90 -19.14 4.88
N GLN A 514 2.81 -17.89 5.34
CA GLN A 514 1.87 -17.49 6.39
C GLN A 514 0.41 -17.56 5.93
N ALA A 515 0.10 -17.14 4.70
CA ALA A 515 -1.24 -17.32 4.15
C ALA A 515 -1.55 -18.81 3.95
N ALA A 516 -0.59 -19.60 3.45
CA ALA A 516 -0.73 -21.04 3.37
C ALA A 516 -1.03 -21.69 4.73
N ARG A 517 -0.42 -21.19 5.81
CA ARG A 517 -0.72 -21.66 7.17
C ARG A 517 -2.11 -21.24 7.64
N LEU A 518 -2.53 -20.00 7.41
CA LEU A 518 -3.90 -19.55 7.70
C LEU A 518 -4.95 -20.40 6.98
N LEU A 519 -4.71 -20.74 5.71
CA LEU A 519 -5.60 -21.61 4.93
C LEU A 519 -5.71 -23.02 5.55
N ARG A 520 -4.60 -23.61 5.99
CA ARG A 520 -4.59 -24.90 6.70
C ARG A 520 -5.34 -24.83 8.03
N GLU A 521 -5.23 -23.72 8.76
CA GLU A 521 -5.99 -23.50 10.01
C GLU A 521 -7.51 -23.53 9.77
N HIS A 522 -7.97 -23.19 8.56
CA HIS A 522 -9.37 -23.28 8.14
C HIS A 522 -9.72 -24.55 7.35
N GLY A 523 -8.80 -25.53 7.26
CA GLY A 523 -9.04 -26.82 6.60
C GLY A 523 -8.92 -26.80 5.08
N PHE A 524 -8.29 -25.77 4.49
CA PHE A 524 -8.03 -25.68 3.06
C PHE A 524 -6.61 -26.11 2.69
N ASP A 525 -6.46 -26.77 1.54
CA ASP A 525 -5.15 -27.07 0.96
C ASP A 525 -4.63 -25.84 0.17
N PRO A 526 -3.51 -25.23 0.58
CA PRO A 526 -2.93 -24.10 -0.13
C PRO A 526 -2.11 -24.51 -1.36
N GLY A 527 -1.94 -25.81 -1.62
CA GLY A 527 -1.11 -26.29 -2.71
C GLY A 527 0.39 -26.05 -2.49
N ARG A 528 1.15 -26.00 -3.59
CA ARG A 528 2.62 -25.86 -3.55
C ARG A 528 3.03 -24.42 -3.28
N PRO A 529 4.01 -24.15 -2.40
CA PRO A 529 4.42 -22.79 -2.10
C PRO A 529 5.48 -22.27 -3.10
N ILE A 530 5.32 -21.03 -3.55
CA ILE A 530 6.36 -20.22 -4.21
C ILE A 530 6.66 -19.03 -3.29
N LEU A 531 7.79 -19.12 -2.58
CA LEU A 531 8.18 -18.16 -1.56
C LEU A 531 9.34 -17.27 -2.02
N LYS A 532 9.31 -15.99 -1.62
CA LYS A 532 10.43 -15.05 -1.77
C LYS A 532 10.60 -14.22 -0.50
N TYR A 533 11.83 -14.07 -0.03
CA TYR A 533 12.12 -13.46 1.29
C TYR A 533 13.48 -12.74 1.31
N ASP A 534 13.91 -12.24 0.15
CA ASP A 534 15.15 -11.46 -0.05
C ASP A 534 14.94 -9.94 0.08
N GLY A 535 13.74 -9.50 0.47
CA GLY A 535 13.36 -8.10 0.57
C GLY A 535 12.91 -7.47 -0.75
N ARG A 536 12.89 -8.19 -1.87
CA ARG A 536 12.46 -7.68 -3.18
C ARG A 536 11.10 -8.24 -3.59
N PRO A 537 10.28 -7.46 -4.31
CA PRO A 537 9.08 -8.00 -4.94
C PRO A 537 9.48 -8.99 -6.04
N PHE A 538 8.58 -9.89 -6.41
CA PHE A 538 8.71 -10.65 -7.65
C PHE A 538 8.69 -9.72 -8.86
N ALA A 539 9.54 -9.99 -9.84
CA ALA A 539 9.31 -9.53 -11.21
C ALA A 539 8.30 -10.46 -11.91
N VAL A 540 7.54 -9.93 -12.88
CA VAL A 540 6.56 -10.75 -13.63
C VAL A 540 7.22 -11.94 -14.32
N ASP A 541 8.34 -11.71 -15.01
CA ASP A 541 9.10 -12.73 -15.72
C ASP A 541 9.76 -13.75 -14.77
N GLU A 542 10.25 -13.30 -13.62
CA GLU A 542 10.76 -14.19 -12.56
C GLU A 542 9.66 -15.12 -12.04
N LEU A 543 8.49 -14.58 -11.69
CA LEU A 543 7.39 -15.40 -11.17
C LEU A 543 6.85 -16.36 -12.23
N THR A 544 6.73 -15.91 -13.48
CA THR A 544 6.26 -16.75 -14.60
C THR A 544 7.16 -17.99 -14.75
N ALA A 545 8.48 -17.81 -14.78
CA ALA A 545 9.42 -18.93 -14.88
C ALA A 545 9.29 -19.91 -13.69
N ARG A 546 9.14 -19.39 -12.47
CA ARG A 546 8.92 -20.24 -11.28
C ARG A 546 7.59 -20.99 -11.30
N LEU A 547 6.55 -20.41 -11.91
CA LEU A 547 5.25 -21.07 -12.07
C LEU A 547 5.32 -22.19 -13.12
N GLU A 548 6.04 -21.97 -14.23
CA GLU A 548 6.31 -23.00 -15.25
C GLU A 548 7.06 -24.21 -14.70
N GLU A 549 7.96 -24.00 -13.72
CA GLU A 549 8.65 -25.09 -13.03
C GLU A 549 7.75 -25.89 -12.07
N VAL A 550 6.72 -25.24 -11.51
CA VAL A 550 5.88 -25.82 -10.45
C VAL A 550 4.60 -26.45 -10.98
N PHE A 551 3.98 -25.86 -12.00
CA PHE A 551 2.83 -26.42 -12.70
C PHE A 551 3.31 -27.47 -13.70
N VAL A 552 2.97 -28.74 -13.50
CA VAL A 552 3.47 -29.89 -14.29
C VAL A 552 2.49 -30.28 -15.39
#